data_AF-C1BJA7-F1
#
_entry.id   AF-C1BJA7-F1
#
_cell.length_a   1.000
_cell.length_b   1.000
_cell.length_c   1.000
_cell.angle_alpha   90.00
_cell.angle_beta   90.00
_cell.angle_gamma   90.00
#
_symmetry.space_group_name_H-M   'P 1'
#
loop_
_entity.id
_entity.type
_entity.pdbx_description
1 polymer ?
#
loop_
_entity_poly.entity_id
_entity_poly.type
_entity_poly.pdbx_seq_one_letter_code
_entity_poly.pdbx_strand_id
1 'polypeptide(L)'
;MAEEKELSYSEAIEKAGSAIHRFRLIEVKGFWQEREKRNILYLFYEDMKENPRREVERIMRYLDLSLSDDVIRRIVELTSFKAMKDNPMANYTFIPKPVFDQSISPFMRKGEVGDWTNHFSPEQSQLFDEDYERQMKDANIPFRATI
;
A
#
# COMPACT_ATOMS: atom_id res chain seq x y z
N MET A 1 5.26 -2.76 -36.09
CA MET A 1 5.11 -2.41 -34.67
C MET A 1 3.83 -3.05 -34.21
N ALA A 2 3.86 -3.94 -33.22
CA ALA A 2 2.64 -4.56 -32.73
C ALA A 2 1.77 -3.47 -32.10
N GLU A 3 0.49 -3.40 -32.47
CA GLU A 3 -0.49 -2.60 -31.73
C GLU A 3 -0.54 -3.14 -30.31
N GLU A 4 -0.03 -2.38 -29.35
CA GLU A 4 -0.26 -2.66 -27.93
C GLU A 4 -1.75 -2.49 -27.69
N LYS A 5 -2.47 -3.62 -27.63
CA LYS A 5 -3.87 -3.66 -27.26
C LYS A 5 -4.01 -3.06 -25.86
N GLU A 6 -4.68 -1.92 -25.74
CA GLU A 6 -5.04 -1.35 -24.44
C GLU A 6 -5.83 -2.39 -23.64
N LEU A 7 -5.27 -2.80 -22.51
CA LEU A 7 -5.92 -3.73 -21.60
C LEU A 7 -7.00 -2.97 -20.82
N SER A 8 -8.20 -3.54 -20.72
CA SER A 8 -9.17 -3.08 -19.73
C SER A 8 -8.63 -3.28 -18.32
N TYR A 9 -9.17 -2.53 -17.35
CA TYR A 9 -8.77 -2.67 -15.94
C TYR A 9 -8.91 -4.11 -15.43
N SER A 10 -10.01 -4.80 -15.78
CA SER A 10 -10.23 -6.19 -15.40
C SER A 10 -9.18 -7.14 -15.99
N GLU A 11 -8.85 -6.99 -17.28
CA GLU A 11 -7.83 -7.81 -17.93
C GLU A 11 -6.43 -7.55 -17.32
N ALA A 12 -6.14 -6.30 -16.95
CA ALA A 12 -4.89 -5.94 -16.28
C ALA A 12 -4.78 -6.58 -14.89
N ILE A 13 -5.87 -6.58 -14.11
CA ILE A 13 -5.93 -7.21 -12.78
C ILE A 13 -5.80 -8.73 -12.90
N GLU A 14 -6.50 -9.36 -13.84
CA GLU A 14 -6.40 -10.81 -14.07
C GLU A 14 -4.96 -11.21 -14.47
N LYS A 15 -4.35 -10.45 -15.39
CA LYS A 15 -2.96 -10.68 -15.80
C LYS A 15 -1.99 -10.48 -14.64
N ALA A 16 -2.17 -9.44 -13.83
CA ALA A 16 -1.34 -9.21 -12.64
C ALA A 16 -1.50 -10.32 -11.60
N GLY A 17 -2.73 -10.76 -11.33
CA GLY A 17 -3.04 -11.87 -10.44
C GLY A 17 -2.40 -13.18 -10.92
N SER A 18 -2.44 -13.46 -12.23
CA SER A 18 -1.79 -14.64 -12.81
C SER A 18 -0.26 -14.64 -12.70
N ALA A 19 0.36 -13.47 -12.51
CA ALA A 19 1.80 -13.30 -12.38
C ALA A 19 2.26 -13.08 -10.93
N ILE A 20 1.35 -13.10 -9.95
CA ILE A 20 1.64 -12.60 -8.60
C ILE A 20 2.73 -13.40 -7.88
N HIS A 21 2.78 -14.71 -8.12
CA HIS A 21 3.80 -15.64 -7.62
C HIS A 21 5.22 -15.37 -8.14
N ARG A 22 5.37 -14.45 -9.11
CA ARG A 22 6.69 -14.07 -9.67
C ARG A 22 7.33 -12.90 -8.92
N PHE A 23 6.57 -12.19 -8.08
CA PHE A 23 7.11 -11.09 -7.30
C PHE A 23 7.76 -11.63 -6.03
N ARG A 24 9.06 -11.34 -5.86
CA ARG A 24 9.79 -11.74 -4.67
C ARG A 24 9.59 -10.71 -3.56
N LEU A 25 9.28 -11.15 -2.35
CA LEU A 25 9.09 -10.29 -1.17
C LEU A 25 10.43 -9.95 -0.47
N ILE A 26 11.51 -9.78 -1.25
CA ILE A 26 12.88 -9.64 -0.72
C ILE A 26 13.07 -8.34 0.04
N GLU A 27 12.57 -7.23 -0.51
CA GLU A 27 12.74 -5.89 0.06
C GLU A 27 12.07 -5.83 1.44
N VAL A 28 10.84 -6.33 1.53
CA VAL A 28 10.04 -6.34 2.76
C VAL A 28 10.76 -7.08 3.90
N LYS A 29 11.30 -8.27 3.61
CA LYS A 29 12.07 -9.07 4.57
C LYS A 29 13.40 -8.42 4.95
N GLY A 30 14.11 -7.87 3.96
CA GLY A 30 15.40 -7.21 4.18
C GLY A 30 15.26 -6.03 5.14
N PHE A 31 14.31 -5.13 4.88
CA PHE A 31 14.05 -3.99 5.78
C PHE A 31 13.57 -4.45 7.16
N TRP A 32 12.78 -5.51 7.25
CA TRP A 32 12.37 -6.06 8.53
C TRP A 32 13.57 -6.53 9.34
N GLN A 33 14.46 -7.32 8.76
CA GLN A 33 15.66 -7.81 9.48
C GLN A 33 16.61 -6.67 9.85
N GLU A 34 16.79 -5.68 8.98
CA GLU A 34 17.71 -4.57 9.23
C GLU A 34 17.16 -3.55 10.25
N ARG A 35 15.85 -3.56 10.53
CA ARG A 35 15.22 -2.64 11.51
C ARG A 35 15.80 -2.76 12.92
N GLU A 36 16.37 -3.91 13.27
CA GLU A 36 16.98 -4.16 14.58
C GLU A 36 18.43 -3.69 14.64
N LYS A 37 19.08 -3.49 13.49
CA LYS A 37 20.50 -3.14 13.38
C LYS A 37 20.72 -1.67 13.00
N ARG A 38 19.73 -1.07 12.36
CA ARG A 38 19.79 0.29 11.81
C ARG A 38 18.68 1.14 12.39
N ASN A 39 18.86 2.45 12.30
CA ASN A 39 17.81 3.38 12.65
C ASN A 39 16.72 3.36 11.55
N ILE A 40 15.76 2.45 11.67
CA ILE A 40 14.63 2.29 10.74
C ILE A 40 13.33 2.16 11.54
N LEU A 41 12.38 3.05 11.31
CA LEU A 41 11.00 2.89 11.76
C LEU A 41 10.22 2.05 10.74
N TYR A 42 9.86 0.83 11.13
CA TYR A 42 9.01 -0.05 10.32
C TYR A 42 7.53 0.19 10.67
N LEU A 43 6.73 0.56 9.68
CA LEU A 43 5.30 0.84 9.81
C LEU A 43 4.49 -0.06 8.89
N PHE A 44 3.25 -0.33 9.31
CA PHE A 44 2.28 -1.10 8.54
C PHE A 44 1.21 -0.17 8.00
N TYR A 45 0.82 -0.36 6.75
CA TYR A 45 -0.26 0.41 6.13
C TYR A 45 -1.57 0.21 6.89
N GLU A 46 -1.80 -1.00 7.36
CA GLU A 46 -2.97 -1.42 8.10
C GLU A 46 -3.07 -0.72 9.45
N ASP A 47 -1.95 -0.55 10.14
CA ASP A 47 -1.87 0.21 11.40
C ASP A 47 -2.21 1.69 11.16
N MET A 48 -1.69 2.28 10.08
CA MET A 48 -1.97 3.67 9.71
C MET A 48 -3.44 3.87 9.33
N LYS A 49 -4.09 2.84 8.79
CA LYS A 49 -5.51 2.87 8.45
C LYS A 49 -6.40 2.68 9.68
N GLU A 50 -6.05 1.79 10.57
CA GLU A 50 -6.80 1.47 11.79
C GLU A 50 -6.69 2.59 12.84
N ASN A 51 -5.48 3.10 13.09
CA ASN A 51 -5.26 4.16 14.06
C ASN A 51 -4.19 5.15 13.56
N PRO A 52 -4.56 6.06 12.64
CA PRO A 52 -3.61 7.01 12.05
C PRO A 52 -2.95 7.89 13.10
N ARG A 53 -3.69 8.26 14.16
CA ARG A 53 -3.15 9.09 15.24
C ARG A 53 -2.00 8.41 15.97
N ARG A 54 -2.18 7.14 16.35
CA ARG A 54 -1.14 6.33 17.01
C ARG A 54 0.12 6.24 16.15
N GLU A 55 -0.05 6.04 14.84
CA GLU A 55 1.09 5.93 13.92
C GLU A 55 1.79 7.28 13.69
N VAL A 56 1.05 8.39 13.60
CA VAL A 56 1.66 9.74 13.59
C VAL A 56 2.47 9.98 14.86
N GLU A 57 1.94 9.66 16.03
CA GLU A 57 2.67 9.78 17.31
C GLU A 57 3.91 8.88 17.36
N ARG A 58 3.88 7.69 16.75
CA ARG A 58 5.08 6.83 16.60
C ARG A 58 6.12 7.48 15.70
N ILE A 59 5.73 8.05 14.57
CA ILE A 59 6.65 8.77 13.67
C ILE A 59 7.27 9.98 14.39
N MET A 60 6.46 10.77 15.11
CA MET A 60 6.98 11.95 15.82
C MET A 60 8.00 11.58 16.89
N ARG A 61 7.71 10.55 17.70
CA ARG A 61 8.68 10.04 18.69
C ARG A 61 9.95 9.52 18.04
N TYR A 62 9.83 8.85 16.89
CA TYR A 62 10.98 8.36 16.16
C TYR A 62 11.87 9.47 15.59
N LEU A 63 11.25 10.60 15.20
CA LEU A 63 11.95 11.81 14.73
C LEU A 63 12.42 12.73 15.87
N ASP A 64 12.22 12.33 17.14
CA ASP A 64 12.49 13.14 18.34
C ASP A 64 11.77 14.51 18.32
N LEU A 65 10.52 14.50 17.83
CA LEU A 65 9.66 15.68 17.77
C LEU A 65 8.57 15.63 18.84
N SER A 66 8.35 16.77 19.50
CA SER A 66 7.22 17.01 20.39
C SER A 66 6.24 17.97 19.72
N LEU A 67 5.03 17.49 19.41
CA LEU A 67 3.98 18.28 18.77
C LEU A 67 2.77 18.40 19.70
N SER A 68 2.03 19.51 19.58
CA SER A 68 0.77 19.67 20.29
C SER A 68 -0.31 18.76 19.71
N ASP A 69 -1.32 18.47 20.53
CA ASP A 69 -2.48 17.66 20.14
C ASP A 69 -3.17 18.19 18.89
N ASP A 70 -3.31 19.53 18.79
CA ASP A 70 -3.93 20.19 17.65
C ASP A 70 -3.16 19.98 16.35
N VAL A 71 -1.83 19.96 16.41
CA VAL A 71 -0.99 19.69 15.23
C VAL A 71 -1.13 18.24 14.80
N ILE A 72 -1.12 17.29 15.74
CA ILE A 72 -1.31 15.86 15.44
C ILE A 72 -2.68 15.62 14.81
N ARG A 73 -3.75 16.21 15.39
CA ARG A 73 -5.10 16.16 14.83
C ARG A 73 -5.12 16.69 13.40
N ARG A 74 -4.45 17.82 13.15
CA ARG A 74 -4.40 18.44 11.82
C ARG A 74 -3.65 17.59 10.80
N ILE A 75 -2.55 16.94 11.20
CA ILE A 75 -1.83 16.00 10.34
C ILE A 75 -2.78 14.87 9.93
N VAL A 76 -3.43 14.21 10.88
CA VAL A 76 -4.35 13.09 10.63
C VAL A 76 -5.48 13.50 9.67
N GLU A 77 -6.07 14.68 9.84
CA GLU A 77 -7.10 15.20 8.93
C GLU A 77 -6.56 15.40 7.51
N LEU A 78 -5.44 16.11 7.37
CA LEU A 78 -4.87 16.48 6.07
C LEU A 78 -4.30 15.29 5.30
N THR A 79 -3.80 14.27 6.00
CA THR A 79 -3.31 13.03 5.40
C THR A 79 -4.39 11.95 5.31
N SER A 80 -5.64 12.27 5.63
CA SER A 80 -6.75 11.33 5.42
C SER A 80 -6.94 11.06 3.93
N PHE A 81 -7.37 9.84 3.58
CA PHE A 81 -7.61 9.48 2.18
C PHE A 81 -8.58 10.45 1.49
N LYS A 82 -9.64 10.86 2.19
CA LYS A 82 -10.60 11.84 1.67
C LYS A 82 -9.92 13.17 1.33
N ALA A 83 -9.14 13.73 2.26
CA ALA A 83 -8.44 15.00 2.02
C ALA A 83 -7.39 14.89 0.90
N MET A 84 -6.63 13.78 0.86
CA MET A 84 -5.60 13.58 -0.15
C MET A 84 -6.17 13.31 -1.54
N LYS A 85 -7.31 12.62 -1.64
CA LYS A 85 -8.00 12.35 -2.91
C LYS A 85 -8.42 13.64 -3.63
N ASP A 86 -8.85 14.64 -2.87
CA ASP A 86 -9.29 15.93 -3.40
C ASP A 86 -8.15 16.94 -3.56
N ASN A 87 -6.92 16.62 -3.12
CA ASN A 87 -5.77 17.52 -3.16
C ASN A 87 -4.95 17.33 -4.46
N PRO A 88 -4.91 18.32 -5.38
CA PRO A 88 -4.15 18.22 -6.64
C PRO A 88 -2.65 17.98 -6.45
N MET A 89 -2.08 18.41 -5.31
CA MET A 89 -0.66 18.20 -5.00
C MET A 89 -0.34 16.77 -4.56
N ALA A 90 -1.36 15.97 -4.24
CA ALA A 90 -1.19 14.60 -3.73
C ALA A 90 -1.86 13.53 -4.61
N ASN A 91 -2.92 13.87 -5.35
CA ASN A 91 -3.71 12.93 -6.14
C ASN A 91 -3.20 12.70 -7.57
N TYR A 92 -2.04 13.27 -7.93
CA TYR A 92 -1.39 13.12 -9.23
C TYR A 92 -2.19 13.61 -10.45
N THR A 93 -3.23 14.43 -10.25
CA THR A 93 -4.01 15.00 -11.36
C THR A 93 -3.22 15.95 -12.24
N PHE A 94 -2.05 16.40 -11.78
CA PHE A 94 -1.08 17.16 -12.57
C PHE A 94 -0.33 16.30 -13.61
N ILE A 95 -0.34 14.97 -13.51
CA ILE A 95 0.31 14.11 -14.50
C ILE A 95 -0.56 14.06 -15.78
N PRO A 96 0.03 14.31 -16.97
CA PRO A 96 -0.71 14.24 -18.22
C PRO A 96 -1.30 12.86 -18.51
N LYS A 97 -2.50 12.84 -19.09
CA LYS A 97 -3.24 11.61 -19.48
C LYS A 97 -2.40 10.57 -20.26
N PRO A 98 -1.54 10.94 -21.23
CA PRO A 98 -0.71 9.96 -21.94
C PRO A 98 0.32 9.24 -21.05
N VAL A 99 0.65 9.79 -19.87
CA VAL A 99 1.56 9.16 -18.90
C VAL A 99 0.77 8.40 -17.84
N PHE A 100 -0.34 8.96 -17.38
CA PHE A 100 -1.19 8.32 -16.37
C PHE A 100 -2.65 8.69 -16.57
N ASP A 101 -3.41 7.78 -17.17
CA ASP A 101 -4.84 7.98 -17.43
C ASP A 101 -5.69 7.66 -16.20
N GLN A 102 -5.98 8.70 -15.42
CA GLN A 102 -6.84 8.60 -14.25
C GLN A 102 -8.32 8.28 -14.57
N SER A 103 -8.75 8.35 -15.84
CA SER A 103 -10.11 7.97 -16.23
C SER A 103 -10.31 6.44 -16.28
N ILE A 104 -9.22 5.67 -16.43
CA ILE A 104 -9.24 4.21 -16.31
C ILE A 104 -9.30 3.81 -14.82
N SER A 105 -8.40 4.37 -14.02
CA SER A 105 -8.36 4.18 -12.58
C SER A 105 -7.64 5.36 -11.93
N PRO A 106 -8.27 6.06 -10.96
CA PRO A 106 -7.62 7.20 -10.31
C PRO A 106 -6.46 6.73 -9.43
N PHE A 107 -5.43 7.57 -9.26
CA PHE A 107 -4.29 7.26 -8.39
C PHE A 107 -4.75 6.98 -6.94
N MET A 108 -5.57 7.88 -6.41
CA MET A 108 -6.25 7.72 -5.13
C MET A 108 -7.53 6.89 -5.31
N ARG A 109 -7.38 5.58 -5.50
CA ARG A 109 -8.46 4.65 -5.87
C ARG A 109 -9.48 4.40 -4.75
N LYS A 110 -9.12 3.55 -3.77
CA LYS A 110 -9.95 3.19 -2.61
C LYS A 110 -9.31 3.52 -1.26
N GLY A 111 -8.00 3.28 -1.11
CA GLY A 111 -7.30 3.56 0.13
C GLY A 111 -7.80 2.73 1.31
N GLU A 112 -8.09 1.45 1.08
CA GLU A 112 -8.70 0.52 2.02
C GLU A 112 -7.84 -0.73 2.19
N VAL A 113 -7.92 -1.39 3.35
CA VAL A 113 -7.33 -2.71 3.59
C VAL A 113 -8.40 -3.75 3.31
N GLY A 114 -8.04 -4.87 2.66
CA GLY A 114 -8.98 -5.93 2.33
C GLY A 114 -9.64 -5.83 0.95
N ASP A 115 -9.38 -4.76 0.18
CA ASP A 115 -9.98 -4.62 -1.15
C ASP A 115 -9.58 -5.74 -2.13
N TRP A 116 -8.47 -6.44 -1.87
CA TRP A 116 -8.01 -7.58 -2.67
C TRP A 116 -9.09 -8.68 -2.81
N THR A 117 -9.96 -8.83 -1.81
CA THR A 117 -11.07 -9.81 -1.82
C THR A 117 -12.09 -9.54 -2.94
N ASN A 118 -12.15 -8.32 -3.46
CA ASN A 118 -13.01 -7.97 -4.60
C ASN A 118 -12.41 -8.36 -5.96
N HIS A 119 -11.14 -8.78 -6.00
CA HIS A 119 -10.39 -9.00 -7.24
C HIS A 119 -9.86 -10.43 -7.38
N PHE A 120 -9.55 -11.10 -6.28
CA PHE A 120 -8.97 -12.44 -6.31
C PHE A 120 -10.07 -13.50 -6.42
N SER A 121 -9.90 -14.42 -7.37
CA SER A 121 -10.65 -15.67 -7.33
C SER A 121 -10.16 -16.55 -6.17
N PRO A 122 -10.98 -17.52 -5.69
CA PRO A 122 -10.55 -18.47 -4.67
C PRO A 122 -9.26 -19.21 -5.06
N GLU A 123 -9.13 -19.59 -6.32
CA GLU A 123 -7.95 -20.29 -6.86
C GLU A 123 -6.71 -19.38 -6.84
N GLN A 124 -6.86 -18.10 -7.21
CA GLN A 124 -5.77 -17.13 -7.15
C GLN A 124 -5.34 -16.84 -5.71
N SER A 125 -6.29 -16.75 -4.78
CA SER A 125 -5.99 -16.57 -3.35
C SER A 125 -5.20 -17.74 -2.81
N GLN A 126 -5.62 -18.97 -3.08
CA GLN A 126 -4.91 -20.16 -2.64
C GLN A 126 -3.47 -20.21 -3.18
N LEU A 127 -3.29 -19.94 -4.49
CA LEU A 127 -1.96 -19.91 -5.09
C LEU A 127 -1.05 -18.83 -4.49
N PHE A 128 -1.63 -17.68 -4.12
CA PHE A 128 -0.88 -16.62 -3.44
C PHE A 128 -0.49 -17.04 -2.02
N ASP A 129 -1.40 -17.63 -1.26
CA ASP A 129 -1.16 -18.07 0.12
C ASP A 129 -0.03 -19.12 0.17
N GLU A 130 -0.05 -20.12 -0.71
CA GLU A 130 1.00 -21.15 -0.81
C GLU A 130 2.37 -20.55 -1.14
N ASP A 131 2.44 -19.59 -2.06
CA ASP A 131 3.69 -18.91 -2.39
C ASP A 131 4.16 -17.97 -1.28
N TYR A 132 3.24 -17.23 -0.66
CA TYR A 132 3.52 -16.32 0.44
C TYR A 132 4.11 -17.08 1.63
N GLU A 133 3.50 -18.21 2.04
CA GLU A 133 4.02 -19.08 3.10
C GLU A 133 5.45 -19.55 2.80
N ARG A 134 5.70 -19.98 1.55
CA ARG A 134 7.04 -20.39 1.11
C ARG A 134 8.05 -19.24 1.19
N GLN A 135 7.68 -18.05 0.72
CA GLN A 135 8.58 -16.90 0.67
C GLN A 135 8.84 -16.26 2.05
N MET A 136 7.84 -16.30 2.94
CA MET A 136 7.82 -15.60 4.23
C MET A 136 8.09 -16.50 5.43
N LYS A 137 8.32 -17.79 5.22
CA LYS A 137 8.58 -18.79 6.27
C LYS A 137 9.54 -18.33 7.38
N ASP A 138 10.61 -17.65 7.02
CA ASP A 138 11.65 -17.19 7.97
C ASP A 138 11.49 -15.71 8.37
N ALA A 139 10.42 -15.06 7.90
CA ALA A 139 10.12 -13.67 8.15
C ALA A 139 8.82 -13.59 8.96
N ASN A 140 8.96 -13.55 10.30
CA ASN A 140 7.84 -13.42 11.22
C ASN A 140 7.28 -11.97 11.22
N ILE A 141 6.79 -11.52 10.06
CA ILE A 141 6.23 -10.19 9.87
C ILE A 141 4.70 -10.27 9.97
N PRO A 142 4.06 -9.55 10.91
CA PRO A 142 2.64 -9.68 11.21
C PRO A 142 1.77 -8.86 10.25
N PHE A 143 1.82 -9.14 8.94
CA PHE A 143 0.92 -8.50 7.98
C PHE A 143 -0.54 -8.84 8.25
N ARG A 144 -1.42 -7.87 8.04
CA ARG A 144 -2.87 -8.05 8.12
C ARG A 144 -3.47 -7.89 6.73
N ALA A 145 -4.20 -8.89 6.26
CA ALA A 145 -4.84 -8.81 4.94
C ALA A 145 -6.18 -8.02 4.99
N THR A 146 -6.74 -7.84 6.19
CA THR A 146 -8.01 -7.16 6.46
C THR A 146 -7.94 -6.42 7.80
N ILE A 147 -8.76 -5.38 7.97
CA ILE A 147 -8.99 -4.66 9.25
C ILE A 147 -10.50 -4.48 9.47
#